data_AF-A0A9Q3W5U4-F1
#
_entry.id   AF-A0A9Q3W5U4-F1
#
_cell.length_a   1.000
_cell.length_b   1.000
_cell.length_c   1.000
_cell.angle_alpha   90.00
_cell.angle_beta   90.00
_cell.angle_gamma   90.00
#
_symmetry.space_group_name_H-M   'P 1'
#
loop_
_entity.id
_entity.type
_entity.pdbx_description
1 polymer ?
#
loop_
_entity_poly.entity_id
_entity_poly.type
_entity_poly.pdbx_seq_one_letter_code
_entity_poly.pdbx_strand_id
1 'polypeptide(L)'
;MDMKRYSISGKGKVTTYNWMIKSAGFALESARASSEGQFFNSMSVLIYSAFAMEAFFNHLGSHLSENWESEERKISKWQKFRDFNCQLNLSRDLDSRPYLSVFEAFNFRDYLAHGRTEEIKKEEVVEISEDEVQFYMIGSKWMETCTLEKAEEIFADIKSVITEMYKASGLGELPFSQYHSSAYGAT
;
A
#
# COMPACT_ATOMS: atom_id res chain seq x y z
N MET A 1 -18.25 10.04 37.89
CA MET A 1 -19.13 9.40 36.89
C MET A 1 -19.06 7.90 37.16
N ASP A 2 -20.18 7.27 37.51
CA ASP A 2 -20.20 5.83 37.76
C ASP A 2 -20.08 5.06 36.44
N MET A 3 -19.05 4.23 36.34
CA MET A 3 -18.85 3.35 35.19
C MET A 3 -19.76 2.13 35.32
N LYS A 4 -20.67 1.95 34.35
CA LYS A 4 -21.47 0.73 34.20
C LYS A 4 -20.76 -0.26 33.28
N ARG A 5 -20.91 -1.56 33.57
CA ARG A 5 -20.44 -2.66 32.71
C ARG A 5 -21.58 -3.12 31.82
N TYR A 6 -21.29 -3.31 30.54
CA TYR A 6 -22.17 -3.91 29.55
C TYR A 6 -21.48 -5.13 28.95
N SER A 7 -22.25 -6.18 28.65
CA SER A 7 -21.83 -7.27 27.78
C SER A 7 -22.22 -6.93 26.34
N ILE A 8 -21.24 -6.91 25.43
CA ILE A 8 -21.45 -6.59 24.01
C ILE A 8 -21.21 -7.85 23.18
N SER A 9 -22.15 -8.18 22.29
CA SER A 9 -21.97 -9.25 21.29
C SER A 9 -22.41 -8.77 19.91
N GLY A 10 -21.66 -9.12 18.87
CA GLY A 10 -21.95 -8.61 17.53
C GLY A 10 -21.05 -9.20 16.45
N LYS A 11 -21.28 -8.75 15.22
CA LYS A 11 -20.46 -9.06 14.04
C LYS A 11 -19.99 -7.76 13.40
N GLY A 12 -18.78 -7.78 12.86
CA GLY A 12 -18.24 -6.67 12.10
C GLY A 12 -17.52 -7.15 10.84
N LYS A 13 -17.45 -6.26 9.85
CA LYS A 13 -16.62 -6.42 8.65
C LYS A 13 -15.59 -5.31 8.66
N VAL A 14 -14.34 -5.69 8.43
CA VAL A 14 -13.21 -4.77 8.30
C VAL A 14 -12.66 -4.90 6.90
N THR A 15 -12.58 -3.77 6.18
CA THR A 15 -11.99 -3.72 4.84
C THR A 15 -10.60 -3.11 4.97
N THR A 16 -9.61 -3.93 5.34
CA THR A 16 -8.28 -3.47 5.76
C THR A 16 -7.57 -2.61 4.71
N TYR A 17 -7.66 -2.95 3.42
CA TYR A 17 -7.00 -2.15 2.38
C TYR A 17 -7.51 -0.70 2.33
N ASN A 18 -8.78 -0.45 2.67
CA ASN A 18 -9.33 0.91 2.73
C ASN A 18 -8.72 1.73 3.86
N TRP A 19 -8.45 1.12 5.01
CA TRP A 19 -7.72 1.78 6.09
C TRP A 19 -6.32 2.16 5.65
N MET A 20 -5.62 1.26 4.96
CA MET A 20 -4.25 1.50 4.49
C MET A 20 -4.18 2.58 3.41
N ILE A 21 -5.11 2.58 2.43
CA ILE A 21 -5.20 3.66 1.43
C ILE A 21 -5.48 5.01 2.09
N LYS A 22 -6.32 5.05 3.13
CA LYS A 22 -6.61 6.29 3.86
C LYS A 22 -5.38 6.79 4.62
N SER A 23 -4.64 5.89 5.28
CA SER A 23 -3.37 6.22 5.94
C SER A 23 -2.33 6.76 4.96
N ALA A 24 -2.18 6.11 3.80
CA ALA A 24 -1.31 6.60 2.73
C ALA A 24 -1.76 8.00 2.24
N GLY A 25 -3.07 8.25 2.11
CA GLY A 25 -3.60 9.56 1.74
C GLY A 25 -3.22 10.68 2.72
N PHE A 26 -3.40 10.45 4.02
CA PHE A 26 -3.00 11.43 5.05
C PHE A 26 -1.49 11.67 5.09
N ALA A 27 -0.69 10.62 4.93
CA ALA A 27 0.77 10.77 4.83
C ALA A 27 1.15 11.57 3.58
N LEU A 28 0.47 11.36 2.46
CA LEU A 28 0.75 12.10 1.23
C LEU A 28 0.38 13.58 1.35
N GLU A 29 -0.75 13.90 1.98
CA GLU A 29 -1.11 15.28 2.30
C GLU A 29 -0.05 15.95 3.17
N SER A 30 0.48 15.23 4.17
CA SER A 30 1.55 15.72 5.03
C SER A 30 2.88 15.93 4.27
N ALA A 31 3.24 15.00 3.37
CA ALA A 31 4.43 15.11 2.53
C ALA A 31 4.38 16.31 1.56
N ARG A 32 3.18 16.63 1.06
CA ARG A 32 2.95 17.81 0.20
C ARG A 32 2.99 19.12 0.96
N ALA A 33 2.57 19.11 2.23
CA ALA A 33 2.40 20.32 3.01
C ALA A 33 3.73 20.91 3.52
N SER A 34 4.77 20.09 3.71
CA SER A 34 6.06 20.52 4.23
C SER A 34 7.20 19.64 3.72
N SER A 35 8.36 20.26 3.46
CA SER A 35 9.63 19.53 3.26
C SER A 35 10.12 18.91 4.57
N GLU A 36 9.79 19.51 5.73
CA GLU A 36 10.09 18.95 7.04
C GLU A 36 9.31 17.65 7.25
N GLY A 37 10.04 16.56 7.46
CA GLY A 37 9.44 15.22 7.60
C GLY A 37 8.89 14.62 6.31
N GLN A 38 9.07 15.29 5.15
CA GLN A 38 8.60 14.79 3.84
C GLN A 38 9.11 13.38 3.57
N PHE A 39 10.40 13.12 3.83
CA PHE A 39 10.99 11.79 3.67
C PHE A 39 10.21 10.69 4.41
N PHE A 40 9.87 10.90 5.69
CA PHE A 40 9.16 9.92 6.51
C PHE A 40 7.70 9.75 6.07
N ASN A 41 7.08 10.83 5.63
CA ASN A 41 5.73 10.80 5.08
C ASN A 41 5.70 10.07 3.74
N SER A 42 6.64 10.34 2.82
CA SER A 42 6.80 9.61 1.56
C SER A 42 7.06 8.12 1.81
N MET A 43 7.96 7.78 2.74
CA MET A 43 8.17 6.40 3.19
C MET A 43 6.86 5.75 3.67
N SER A 44 6.05 6.48 4.44
CA SER A 44 4.75 6.02 4.94
C SER A 44 3.75 5.79 3.79
N VAL A 45 3.69 6.68 2.79
CA VAL A 45 2.85 6.50 1.60
C VAL A 45 3.21 5.20 0.88
N LEU A 46 4.50 4.97 0.63
CA LEU A 46 4.99 3.81 -0.10
C LEU A 46 4.65 2.50 0.63
N ILE A 47 4.91 2.42 1.94
CA ILE A 47 4.64 1.20 2.72
C ILE A 47 3.14 0.93 2.88
N TYR A 48 2.33 1.96 3.14
CA TYR A 48 0.88 1.79 3.26
C TYR A 48 0.22 1.47 1.92
N SER A 49 0.76 1.96 0.80
CA SER A 49 0.29 1.58 -0.54
C SER A 49 0.58 0.10 -0.83
N ALA A 50 1.76 -0.41 -0.44
CA ALA A 50 2.09 -1.82 -0.54
C ALA A 50 1.17 -2.70 0.33
N PHE A 51 0.97 -2.33 1.60
CA PHE A 51 0.06 -3.05 2.49
C PHE A 51 -1.40 -2.99 2.03
N ALA A 52 -1.84 -1.87 1.46
CA ALA A 52 -3.15 -1.77 0.84
C ALA A 52 -3.30 -2.77 -0.29
N MET A 53 -2.32 -2.85 -1.19
CA MET A 53 -2.37 -3.78 -2.31
C MET A 53 -2.38 -5.25 -1.87
N GLU A 54 -1.56 -5.61 -0.88
CA GLU A 54 -1.55 -6.98 -0.32
C GLU A 54 -2.89 -7.33 0.36
N ALA A 55 -3.43 -6.42 1.18
CA ALA A 55 -4.73 -6.60 1.81
C ALA A 55 -5.87 -6.66 0.77
N PHE A 56 -5.76 -5.90 -0.33
CA PHE A 56 -6.70 -5.95 -1.44
C PHE A 56 -6.62 -7.28 -2.18
N PHE A 57 -5.44 -7.83 -2.43
CA PHE A 57 -5.31 -9.17 -3.00
C PHE A 57 -5.95 -10.25 -2.14
N ASN A 58 -5.82 -10.16 -0.82
CA ASN A 58 -6.51 -11.11 0.06
C ASN A 58 -8.03 -10.91 0.05
N HIS A 59 -8.50 -9.67 -0.02
CA HIS A 59 -9.91 -9.36 -0.20
C HIS A 59 -10.46 -9.92 -1.53
N LEU A 60 -9.79 -9.63 -2.63
CA LEU A 60 -10.16 -10.07 -3.96
C LEU A 60 -10.11 -11.60 -4.09
N GLY A 61 -9.05 -12.24 -3.59
CA GLY A 61 -8.93 -13.69 -3.61
C GLY A 61 -10.06 -14.39 -2.85
N SER A 62 -10.49 -13.84 -1.71
CA SER A 62 -11.65 -14.38 -0.97
C SER A 62 -12.98 -14.24 -1.72
N HIS A 63 -13.04 -13.37 -2.73
CA HIS A 63 -14.19 -13.24 -3.62
C HIS A 63 -14.11 -14.18 -4.83
N LEU A 64 -12.90 -14.46 -5.31
CA LEU A 64 -12.65 -15.27 -6.51
C LEU A 64 -12.50 -16.76 -6.24
N SER A 65 -12.18 -17.16 -5.00
CA SER A 65 -11.98 -18.56 -4.60
C SER A 65 -12.64 -18.86 -3.25
N GLU A 66 -13.48 -19.90 -3.21
CA GLU A 66 -14.10 -20.40 -1.97
C GLU A 66 -13.06 -20.99 -1.00
N ASN A 67 -11.91 -21.44 -1.51
CA ASN A 67 -10.84 -22.07 -0.72
C ASN A 67 -9.68 -21.11 -0.40
N TRP A 68 -9.89 -19.81 -0.60
CA TRP A 68 -8.83 -18.79 -0.55
C TRP A 68 -7.98 -18.86 0.72
N GLU A 69 -8.58 -19.09 1.89
CA GLU A 69 -7.85 -19.18 3.17
C GLU A 69 -6.74 -20.26 3.15
N SER A 70 -6.97 -21.36 2.43
CA SER A 70 -6.00 -22.45 2.29
C SER A 70 -4.97 -22.23 1.18
N GLU A 71 -5.23 -21.28 0.28
CA GLU A 71 -4.44 -20.95 -0.92
C GLU A 71 -3.55 -19.72 -0.68
N GLU A 72 -4.04 -18.73 0.07
CA GLU A 72 -3.48 -17.38 0.12
C GLU A 72 -2.01 -17.34 0.56
N ARG A 73 -1.59 -18.28 1.43
CA ARG A 73 -0.22 -18.34 1.98
C ARG A 73 0.74 -19.14 1.11
N LYS A 74 0.21 -19.93 0.17
CA LYS A 74 1.00 -20.77 -0.74
C LYS A 74 1.38 -20.03 -2.02
N ILE A 75 0.63 -18.99 -2.35
CA ILE A 75 0.78 -18.23 -3.59
C ILE A 75 1.53 -16.93 -3.28
N SER A 76 2.63 -16.68 -3.99
CA SER A 76 3.38 -15.43 -3.83
C SER A 76 2.55 -14.23 -4.30
N LYS A 77 2.83 -13.05 -3.75
CA LYS A 77 2.17 -11.78 -4.17
C LYS A 77 2.22 -11.54 -5.69
N TRP A 78 3.32 -11.93 -6.35
CA TRP A 78 3.47 -11.83 -7.80
C TRP A 78 2.61 -12.82 -8.56
N GLN A 79 2.51 -14.04 -8.04
CA GLN A 79 1.68 -15.06 -8.64
C GLN A 79 0.20 -14.65 -8.51
N LYS A 80 -0.22 -14.17 -7.33
CA LYS A 80 -1.56 -13.57 -7.13
C LYS A 80 -1.86 -12.48 -8.15
N PHE A 81 -0.93 -11.55 -8.35
CA PHE A 81 -1.13 -10.43 -9.28
C PHE A 81 -1.35 -10.90 -10.72
N ARG A 82 -0.53 -11.84 -11.20
CA ARG A 82 -0.65 -12.41 -12.55
C ARG A 82 -1.94 -13.22 -12.72
N ASP A 83 -2.25 -14.07 -11.74
CA ASP A 83 -3.45 -14.92 -11.77
C ASP A 83 -4.72 -14.07 -11.76
N PHE A 84 -4.79 -13.02 -10.93
CA PHE A 84 -5.93 -12.12 -10.91
C PHE A 84 -6.09 -11.34 -12.21
N ASN A 85 -5.00 -10.81 -12.79
CA ASN A 85 -5.09 -10.14 -14.10
C ASN A 85 -5.60 -11.10 -15.18
N CYS A 86 -5.11 -12.33 -15.21
CA CYS A 86 -5.55 -13.37 -16.13
C CYS A 86 -7.04 -13.71 -15.93
N GLN A 87 -7.44 -14.01 -14.70
CA GLN A 87 -8.82 -14.39 -14.35
C GLN A 87 -9.83 -13.26 -14.62
N LEU A 88 -9.41 -12.01 -14.44
CA LEU A 88 -10.24 -10.82 -14.69
C LEU A 88 -10.19 -10.33 -16.14
N ASN A 89 -9.47 -11.02 -17.03
CA ASN A 89 -9.25 -10.63 -18.42
C ASN A 89 -8.67 -9.20 -18.57
N LEU A 90 -7.85 -8.79 -17.61
CA LEU A 90 -7.08 -7.55 -17.66
C LEU A 90 -5.78 -7.82 -18.42
N SER A 91 -5.89 -8.03 -19.73
CA SER A 91 -4.74 -8.26 -20.61
C SER A 91 -3.97 -6.95 -20.81
N ARG A 92 -3.02 -6.66 -19.92
CA ARG A 92 -2.18 -5.48 -19.99
C ARG A 92 -0.72 -5.82 -19.77
N ASP A 93 0.12 -4.94 -20.27
CA ASP A 93 1.56 -4.97 -20.02
C ASP A 93 1.83 -4.66 -18.54
N LEU A 94 2.18 -5.70 -17.79
CA LEU A 94 2.49 -5.60 -16.35
C LEU A 94 3.81 -4.85 -16.08
N ASP A 95 4.63 -4.65 -17.10
CA ASP A 95 5.90 -3.92 -17.01
C ASP A 95 5.72 -2.41 -17.24
N SER A 96 4.48 -1.95 -17.41
CA SER A 96 4.12 -0.55 -17.61
C SER A 96 3.25 0.01 -16.47
N ARG A 97 3.27 1.33 -16.27
CA ARG A 97 2.37 1.99 -15.32
C ARG A 97 0.90 1.80 -15.75
N PRO A 98 -0.03 1.55 -14.81
CA PRO A 98 0.14 1.58 -13.36
C PRO A 98 0.60 0.24 -12.73
N TYR A 99 0.72 -0.83 -13.51
CA TYR A 99 1.03 -2.18 -13.00
C TYR A 99 2.46 -2.29 -12.48
N LEU A 100 3.41 -1.62 -13.14
CA LEU A 100 4.79 -1.53 -12.69
C LEU A 100 4.90 -1.01 -11.25
N SER A 101 4.06 -0.05 -10.85
CA SER A 101 4.08 0.51 -9.49
C SER A 101 3.60 -0.46 -8.42
N VAL A 102 2.81 -1.48 -8.76
CA VAL A 102 2.55 -2.61 -7.86
C VAL A 102 3.85 -3.35 -7.56
N PHE A 103 4.70 -3.52 -8.57
CA PHE A 103 6.01 -4.15 -8.38
C PHE A 103 6.93 -3.31 -7.51
N GLU A 104 7.01 -2.01 -7.79
CA GLU A 104 7.82 -1.07 -7.01
C GLU A 104 7.38 -1.03 -5.54
N ALA A 105 6.07 -0.95 -5.26
CA ALA A 105 5.54 -0.89 -3.91
C ALA A 105 5.88 -2.15 -3.09
N PHE A 106 5.72 -3.33 -3.68
CA PHE A 106 6.03 -4.59 -3.01
C PHE A 106 7.54 -4.81 -2.81
N ASN A 107 8.38 -4.40 -3.76
CA ASN A 107 9.83 -4.42 -3.57
C ASN A 107 10.25 -3.48 -2.43
N PHE A 108 9.67 -2.28 -2.37
CA PHE A 108 9.89 -1.34 -1.29
C PHE A 108 9.51 -1.93 0.08
N ARG A 109 8.33 -2.55 0.17
CA ARG A 109 7.90 -3.27 1.39
C ARG A 109 8.90 -4.35 1.79
N ASP A 110 9.41 -5.12 0.84
CA ASP A 110 10.37 -6.18 1.13
C ASP A 110 11.71 -5.62 1.63
N TYR A 111 12.18 -4.50 1.06
CA TYR A 111 13.38 -3.82 1.56
C TYR A 111 13.23 -3.40 3.02
N LEU A 112 12.09 -2.79 3.40
CA LEU A 112 11.86 -2.38 4.78
C LEU A 112 11.62 -3.56 5.73
N ALA A 113 10.84 -4.55 5.31
CA ALA A 113 10.51 -5.70 6.16
C ALA A 113 11.72 -6.60 6.43
N HIS A 114 12.70 -6.61 5.53
CA HIS A 114 13.96 -7.34 5.68
C HIS A 114 15.14 -6.41 5.94
N GLY A 115 14.88 -5.16 6.34
CA GLY A 115 15.89 -4.13 6.55
C GLY A 115 17.00 -4.59 7.50
N ARG A 116 18.24 -4.27 7.13
CA ARG A 116 19.43 -4.57 7.93
C ARG A 116 20.25 -3.30 8.08
N THR A 117 21.03 -3.23 9.16
CA THR A 117 22.12 -2.24 9.24
C THR A 117 23.11 -2.55 8.12
N GLU A 118 23.41 -1.56 7.30
CA GLU A 118 24.34 -1.67 6.18
C GLU A 118 25.31 -0.48 6.16
N GLU A 119 26.55 -0.74 5.73
CA GLU A 119 27.55 0.29 5.48
C GLU A 119 27.56 0.59 3.97
N ILE A 120 27.24 1.83 3.61
CA ILE A 120 27.13 2.26 2.22
C ILE A 120 28.30 3.17 1.88
N LYS A 121 29.00 2.84 0.79
CA LYS A 121 30.01 3.70 0.17
C LYS A 121 29.49 4.11 -1.21
N LYS A 122 29.45 5.41 -1.47
CA LYS A 122 29.00 5.98 -2.73
C LYS A 122 29.95 7.11 -3.13
N GLU A 123 30.34 7.11 -4.39
CA GLU A 123 31.12 8.17 -5.02
C GLU A 123 30.33 8.68 -6.22
N GLU A 124 29.91 9.94 -6.18
CA GLU A 124 29.12 10.56 -7.25
C GLU A 124 29.40 12.06 -7.32
N VAL A 125 29.14 12.65 -8.48
CA VAL A 125 29.20 14.09 -8.71
C VAL A 125 27.76 14.57 -8.86
N VAL A 126 27.32 15.44 -7.94
CA VAL A 126 25.97 16.00 -7.91
C VAL A 126 26.03 17.52 -8.01
N GLU A 127 25.04 18.12 -8.67
CA GLU A 127 24.85 19.57 -8.72
C GLU A 127 23.75 19.94 -7.71
N ILE A 128 24.16 20.40 -6.53
CA ILE A 128 23.26 20.80 -5.43
C ILE A 128 23.78 22.09 -4.79
N SER A 129 22.90 22.84 -4.12
CA SER A 129 23.24 24.06 -3.38
C SER A 129 24.02 23.77 -2.08
N GLU A 130 24.67 24.79 -1.52
CA GLU A 130 25.40 24.65 -0.24
C GLU A 130 24.50 24.19 0.91
N ASP A 131 23.25 24.64 0.94
CA ASP A 131 22.27 24.22 1.95
C ASP A 131 21.91 22.73 1.76
N GLU A 132 21.71 22.29 0.52
CA GLU A 132 21.40 20.88 0.21
C GLU A 132 22.55 19.92 0.54
N VAL A 133 23.81 20.36 0.43
CA VAL A 133 24.98 19.55 0.84
C VAL A 133 24.89 19.15 2.32
N GLN A 134 24.36 20.02 3.20
CA GLN A 134 24.26 19.73 4.63
C GLN A 134 23.21 18.66 4.96
N PHE A 135 22.23 18.48 4.08
CA PHE A 135 21.16 17.49 4.23
C PHE A 135 21.34 16.29 3.28
N TYR A 136 22.46 16.23 2.58
CA TYR A 136 22.75 15.15 1.65
C TYR A 136 22.86 13.81 2.39
N MET A 137 22.07 12.84 1.96
CA MET A 137 22.03 11.51 2.58
C MET A 137 22.58 10.46 1.62
N ILE A 138 23.67 9.81 2.04
CA ILE A 138 24.10 8.54 1.43
C ILE A 138 23.16 7.46 1.96
N GLY A 139 22.15 7.16 1.16
CA GLY A 139 21.09 6.22 1.52
C GLY A 139 21.21 4.89 0.80
N SER A 140 20.51 3.91 1.34
CA SER A 140 20.27 2.65 0.63
C SER A 140 19.33 2.86 -0.54
N LYS A 141 19.21 1.85 -1.40
CA LYS A 141 18.27 1.87 -2.51
C LYS A 141 16.82 2.16 -2.07
N TRP A 142 16.40 1.73 -0.88
CA TRP A 142 15.04 2.02 -0.41
C TRP A 142 14.90 3.48 0.02
N MET A 143 15.96 4.11 0.56
CA MET A 143 15.94 5.52 0.93
C MET A 143 15.82 6.42 -0.30
N GLU A 144 16.50 6.07 -1.40
CA GLU A 144 16.40 6.78 -2.68
C GLU A 144 14.97 6.75 -3.27
N THR A 145 14.17 5.73 -2.93
CA THR A 145 12.75 5.64 -3.34
C THR A 145 11.84 6.60 -2.57
N CYS A 146 12.25 7.09 -1.39
CA CYS A 146 11.42 7.90 -0.50
C CYS A 146 11.29 9.38 -0.94
N THR A 147 11.02 9.64 -2.21
CA THR A 147 10.75 10.98 -2.74
C THR A 147 9.25 11.26 -2.77
N LEU A 148 8.87 12.55 -2.80
CA LEU A 148 7.47 12.95 -2.93
C LEU A 148 6.88 12.45 -4.26
N GLU A 149 7.62 12.59 -5.36
CA GLU A 149 7.18 12.20 -6.70
C GLU A 149 6.86 10.70 -6.74
N LYS A 150 7.77 9.86 -6.21
CA LYS A 150 7.57 8.41 -6.20
C LYS A 150 6.41 8.00 -5.30
N ALA A 151 6.21 8.68 -4.17
CA ALA A 151 5.06 8.49 -3.30
C ALA A 151 3.74 8.84 -4.01
N GLU A 152 3.69 9.95 -4.74
CA GLU A 152 2.52 10.36 -5.53
C GLU A 152 2.19 9.35 -6.63
N GLU A 153 3.20 8.92 -7.39
CA GLU A 153 3.06 7.93 -8.46
C GLU A 153 2.50 6.61 -7.94
N ILE A 154 3.16 6.02 -6.94
CA ILE A 154 2.75 4.73 -6.40
C ILE A 154 1.36 4.82 -5.75
N PHE A 155 1.06 5.89 -5.01
CA PHE A 155 -0.26 6.05 -4.40
C PHE A 155 -1.38 6.12 -5.44
N ALA A 156 -1.18 6.92 -6.49
CA ALA A 156 -2.16 7.06 -7.57
C ALA A 156 -2.34 5.74 -8.34
N ASP A 157 -1.23 5.09 -8.69
CA ASP A 157 -1.22 3.87 -9.48
C ASP A 157 -1.84 2.69 -8.72
N ILE A 158 -1.51 2.52 -7.42
CA ILE A 158 -2.14 1.50 -6.57
C ILE A 158 -3.65 1.72 -6.47
N LYS A 159 -4.11 2.96 -6.28
CA LYS A 159 -5.55 3.25 -6.28
C LYS A 159 -6.21 2.92 -7.62
N SER A 160 -5.53 3.22 -8.72
CA SER A 160 -6.02 2.91 -10.08
C SER A 160 -6.14 1.40 -10.29
N VAL A 161 -5.10 0.63 -9.94
CA VAL A 161 -5.10 -0.83 -10.09
C VAL A 161 -6.17 -1.48 -9.21
N ILE A 162 -6.30 -1.06 -7.95
CA ILE A 162 -7.38 -1.55 -7.06
C ILE A 162 -8.75 -1.27 -7.67
N THR A 163 -8.97 -0.05 -8.19
CA THR A 163 -10.24 0.34 -8.80
C THR A 163 -10.57 -0.51 -10.02
N GLU A 164 -9.59 -0.73 -10.89
CA GLU A 164 -9.75 -1.54 -12.09
C GLU A 164 -10.07 -3.00 -11.76
N MET A 165 -9.30 -3.62 -10.86
CA MET A 165 -9.54 -5.00 -10.44
C MET A 165 -10.85 -5.18 -9.68
N TYR A 166 -11.21 -4.23 -8.81
CA TYR A 166 -12.47 -4.24 -8.07
C TYR A 166 -13.67 -4.19 -9.01
N LYS A 167 -13.60 -3.33 -10.03
CA LYS A 167 -14.64 -3.24 -11.06
C LYS A 167 -14.71 -4.51 -11.91
N ALA A 168 -13.56 -4.98 -12.40
CA ALA A 168 -13.49 -6.17 -13.26
C ALA A 168 -13.95 -7.45 -12.55
N SER A 169 -13.83 -7.51 -11.22
CA SER A 169 -14.32 -8.63 -10.40
C SER A 169 -15.81 -8.56 -10.06
N GLY A 170 -16.52 -7.50 -10.47
CA GLY A 170 -17.95 -7.36 -10.21
C GLY A 170 -18.31 -6.92 -8.78
N LEU A 171 -17.33 -6.48 -7.98
CA LEU A 171 -17.55 -6.00 -6.61
C LEU A 171 -18.23 -4.62 -6.55
N GLY A 172 -18.28 -3.89 -7.67
CA GLY A 172 -18.93 -2.59 -7.81
C GLY A 172 -17.99 -1.49 -8.33
N GLU A 173 -18.36 -0.23 -8.11
CA GLU A 173 -17.62 0.94 -8.65
C GLU A 173 -16.87 1.75 -7.57
N LEU A 174 -17.13 1.49 -6.28
CA LEU A 174 -16.63 2.32 -5.17
C LEU A 174 -15.78 1.51 -4.17
N PRO A 175 -14.57 1.05 -4.55
CA PRO A 175 -13.72 0.21 -3.71
C PRO A 175 -13.40 0.84 -2.35
N PHE A 176 -13.29 2.17 -2.30
CA PHE A 176 -12.84 2.92 -1.12
C PHE A 176 -13.96 3.46 -0.23
N SER A 177 -15.22 3.03 -0.43
CA SER A 177 -16.39 3.63 0.24
C SER A 177 -16.70 3.07 1.64
N GLN A 178 -16.30 1.83 1.93
CA GLN A 178 -16.61 1.17 3.21
C GLN A 178 -15.37 0.56 3.84
N TYR A 179 -14.92 1.14 4.96
CA TYR A 179 -13.75 0.67 5.72
C TYR A 179 -14.13 -0.19 6.94
N HIS A 180 -15.32 0.01 7.49
CA HIS A 180 -15.81 -0.73 8.65
C HIS A 180 -17.34 -0.75 8.70
N SER A 181 -17.92 -1.88 9.11
CA SER A 181 -19.33 -1.98 9.47
C SER A 181 -19.47 -2.90 10.67
N SER A 182 -20.31 -2.55 11.65
CA SER A 182 -20.58 -3.39 12.83
C SER A 182 -22.06 -3.42 13.15
N ALA A 183 -22.53 -4.57 13.61
CA ALA A 183 -23.86 -4.78 14.19
C ALA A 183 -23.69 -5.51 15.52
N TYR A 184 -24.13 -4.92 16.62
CA TYR A 184 -23.99 -5.48 17.97
C TYR A 184 -25.19 -5.17 18.85
N GLY A 185 -25.42 -6.06 19.83
CA GLY A 185 -26.33 -5.86 20.95
C GLY A 185 -25.56 -5.62 22.24
N ALA A 186 -26.19 -4.95 23.20
CA ALA A 186 -25.66 -4.69 24.54
C ALA A 186 -26.66 -5.15 25.60
N THR A 187 -26.20 -5.88 26.62
CA THR A 187 -26.99 -6.30 27.80
C THR A 187 -26.26 -6.00 29.09
#